data_AF-A0A2E0HEA4-F1
#
_entry.id   AF-A0A2E0HEA4-F1
#
_cell.length_a   1.000
_cell.length_b   1.000
_cell.length_c   1.000
_cell.angle_alpha   90.00
_cell.angle_beta   90.00
_cell.angle_gamma   90.00
#
_symmetry.space_group_name_H-M   'P 1'
#
loop_
_entity.id
_entity.type
_entity.pdbx_description
1 polymer ?
#
loop_
_entity_poly.entity_id
_entity_poly.type
_entity_poly.pdbx_seq_one_letter_code
_entity_poly.pdbx_strand_id
1 'polypeptide(L)'
;MLSDLFQTVNSVVSGGERYLSATRGGFEIEQTYRAYRNRASDLSPLEQRKLLAQTHHQGARKLTQLFHDNGAIWVKFGQFLSSRSDILPMQYVMELEKLQDDAKPVSFSSIERVLRREWGSQWRQQFQSFDEQPVAAASVAQVHRAVLATGEAVAVKVQLPHARKLFNQDSLVFRALGTVGAPLISQFDLKQVTDQIIDMTLQELDFLSEEANLRKFRALPHDSLIYVPTMYEQLSTSRVLVTEWIDGLRLTDYLNRNPQRAEGLLRQLLSCYVQQITQFGVYHADPHPGNFLVMADGRVAVLDYGAIGELTPEETQHYATLLQVLFGKLHTDQPLGQLFRKAGFVARDQAVFEEVADLVLKENLRNHEATDILGIALDRMRNLKVRIPDSFVSLARVVLTFGGLLKTYRIAVD
;
A
#
# COMPACT_ATOMS: atom_id res chain seq x y z
N MET A 1 19.35 12.14 -28.57
CA MET A 1 18.77 13.48 -28.37
C MET A 1 17.56 13.77 -29.26
N LEU A 2 17.70 13.87 -30.60
CA LEU A 2 16.50 14.07 -31.47
C LEU A 2 15.69 12.77 -31.68
N SER A 3 16.32 11.60 -31.61
CA SER A 3 15.63 10.29 -31.66
C SER A 3 14.79 10.00 -30.41
N ASP A 4 15.26 10.42 -29.24
CA ASP A 4 14.55 10.26 -27.96
C ASP A 4 13.34 11.18 -27.87
N LEU A 5 13.47 12.40 -28.40
CA LEU A 5 12.37 13.35 -28.50
C LEU A 5 11.28 12.84 -29.47
N PHE A 6 11.67 12.22 -30.59
CA PHE A 6 10.72 11.66 -31.56
C PHE A 6 10.02 10.38 -31.05
N GLN A 7 10.70 9.53 -30.28
CA GLN A 7 10.03 8.40 -29.60
C GLN A 7 9.06 8.89 -28.51
N THR A 8 9.43 9.94 -27.78
CA THR A 8 8.54 10.59 -26.81
C THR A 8 7.28 11.13 -27.51
N VAL A 9 7.43 11.85 -28.62
CA VAL A 9 6.31 12.46 -29.38
C VAL A 9 5.41 11.43 -30.07
N ASN A 10 5.95 10.31 -30.59
CA ASN A 10 5.11 9.26 -31.19
C ASN A 10 4.36 8.40 -30.15
N SER A 11 4.88 8.28 -28.92
CA SER A 11 4.17 7.61 -27.81
C SER A 11 2.98 8.43 -27.27
N VAL A 12 3.03 9.76 -27.44
CA VAL A 12 1.97 10.72 -27.05
C VAL A 12 0.67 10.52 -27.84
N VAL A 13 0.66 9.86 -28.99
CA VAL A 13 -0.61 9.67 -29.75
C VAL A 13 -1.58 8.70 -29.05
N SER A 14 -1.09 7.79 -28.18
CA SER A 14 -1.94 6.87 -27.42
C SER A 14 -2.07 7.19 -25.93
N GLY A 15 -1.11 7.92 -25.35
CA GLY A 15 -1.14 8.41 -23.96
C GLY A 15 -1.44 9.91 -23.82
N GLY A 16 -1.68 10.61 -24.94
CA GLY A 16 -1.76 12.08 -24.99
C GLY A 16 -2.95 12.65 -24.24
N GLU A 17 -4.12 12.01 -24.31
CA GLU A 17 -5.28 12.43 -23.52
C GLU A 17 -5.01 12.30 -22.01
N ARG A 18 -4.36 11.22 -21.58
CA ARG A 18 -3.97 11.01 -20.18
C ARG A 18 -2.92 12.02 -19.73
N TYR A 19 -1.91 12.29 -20.55
CA TYR A 19 -0.90 13.32 -20.28
C TYR A 19 -1.52 14.73 -20.17
N LEU A 20 -2.43 15.07 -21.08
CA LEU A 20 -3.15 16.36 -21.05
C LEU A 20 -4.05 16.48 -19.81
N SER A 21 -4.76 15.40 -19.47
CA SER A 21 -5.56 15.31 -18.24
C SER A 21 -4.70 15.56 -17.01
N ALA A 22 -3.54 14.89 -16.92
CA ALA A 22 -2.60 15.05 -15.83
C ALA A 22 -2.02 16.47 -15.73
N THR A 23 -1.65 17.06 -16.88
CA THR A 23 -1.12 18.42 -16.94
C THR A 23 -2.16 19.44 -16.46
N ARG A 24 -3.42 19.28 -16.89
CA ARG A 24 -4.54 20.12 -16.43
C ARG A 24 -4.77 19.96 -14.92
N GLY A 25 -4.84 18.73 -14.44
CA GLY A 25 -5.00 18.45 -13.00
C GLY A 25 -3.87 19.05 -12.16
N GLY A 26 -2.62 18.93 -12.61
CA GLY A 26 -1.47 19.55 -11.95
C GLY A 26 -1.57 21.07 -11.89
N PHE A 27 -1.97 21.72 -12.99
CA PHE A 27 -2.18 23.17 -13.02
C PHE A 27 -3.29 23.62 -12.07
N GLU A 28 -4.40 22.89 -12.00
CA GLU A 28 -5.50 23.18 -11.08
C GLU A 28 -5.13 23.04 -9.60
N ILE A 29 -4.28 22.06 -9.27
CA ILE A 29 -3.72 21.92 -7.93
C ILE A 29 -2.80 23.10 -7.63
N GLU A 30 -1.89 23.45 -8.56
CA GLU A 30 -0.96 24.57 -8.36
C GLU A 30 -1.68 25.92 -8.20
N GLN A 31 -2.77 26.15 -8.94
CA GLN A 31 -3.62 27.33 -8.71
C GLN A 31 -4.18 27.40 -7.29
N THR A 32 -4.54 26.26 -6.72
CA THR A 32 -5.05 26.15 -5.34
C THR A 32 -3.96 26.56 -4.34
N TYR A 33 -2.72 26.11 -4.55
CA TYR A 33 -1.57 26.49 -3.71
C TYR A 33 -1.10 27.93 -3.94
N ARG A 34 -1.20 28.44 -5.16
CA ARG A 34 -0.92 29.86 -5.45
C ARG A 34 -1.90 30.78 -4.71
N ALA A 35 -3.18 30.43 -4.68
CA ALA A 35 -4.18 31.17 -3.92
C ALA A 35 -3.89 31.14 -2.41
N TYR A 36 -3.41 30.00 -1.87
CA TYR A 36 -2.90 29.93 -0.49
C TYR A 36 -1.73 30.88 -0.26
N ARG A 37 -0.67 30.82 -1.09
CA ARG A 37 0.54 31.64 -0.91
C ARG A 37 0.23 33.14 -0.93
N ASN A 38 -0.72 33.56 -1.76
CA ASN A 38 -1.16 34.96 -1.83
C ASN A 38 -1.93 35.43 -0.58
N ARG A 39 -2.61 34.51 0.13
CA ARG A 39 -3.40 34.84 1.34
C ARG A 39 -2.62 34.63 2.63
N ALA A 40 -1.63 33.73 2.60
CA ALA A 40 -0.90 33.31 3.80
C ALA A 40 -0.04 34.42 4.39
N SER A 41 0.45 35.36 3.57
CA SER A 41 1.31 36.47 4.03
C SER A 41 0.66 37.36 5.08
N ASP A 42 -0.68 37.44 5.09
CA ASP A 42 -1.44 38.40 5.88
C ASP A 42 -2.08 37.75 7.13
N LEU A 43 -1.82 36.46 7.36
CA LEU A 43 -2.47 35.65 8.40
C LEU A 43 -1.54 35.34 9.57
N SER A 44 -2.12 35.12 10.75
CA SER A 44 -1.36 34.61 11.91
C SER A 44 -0.84 33.19 11.66
N PRO A 45 0.21 32.73 12.37
CA PRO A 45 0.76 31.37 12.18
C PRO A 45 -0.27 30.25 12.36
N LEU A 46 -1.24 30.41 13.27
CA LEU A 46 -2.32 29.43 13.48
C LEU A 46 -3.29 29.39 12.29
N GLU A 47 -3.65 30.56 11.75
CA GLU A 47 -4.52 30.68 10.58
C GLU A 47 -3.86 30.19 9.31
N GLN A 48 -2.56 30.44 9.14
CA GLN A 48 -1.76 29.88 8.04
C GLN A 48 -1.79 28.35 8.06
N ARG A 49 -1.58 27.73 9.23
CA ARG A 49 -1.65 26.26 9.37
C ARG A 49 -3.04 25.72 9.02
N LYS A 50 -4.11 26.36 9.50
CA LYS A 50 -5.49 25.96 9.17
C LYS A 50 -5.78 26.10 7.67
N LEU A 51 -5.39 27.21 7.07
CA LEU A 51 -5.59 27.46 5.65
C LEU A 51 -4.80 26.45 4.80
N LEU A 52 -3.55 26.18 5.16
CA LEU A 52 -2.71 25.19 4.47
C LEU A 52 -3.33 23.79 4.52
N ALA A 53 -3.84 23.36 5.68
CA ALA A 53 -4.53 22.07 5.80
C ALA A 53 -5.77 22.00 4.90
N GLN A 54 -6.55 23.07 4.80
CA GLN A 54 -7.69 23.15 3.86
C GLN A 54 -7.24 23.10 2.40
N THR A 55 -6.16 23.80 2.05
CA THR A 55 -5.54 23.76 0.71
C THR A 55 -5.08 22.35 0.37
N HIS A 56 -4.46 21.62 1.32
CA HIS A 56 -4.09 20.22 1.13
C HIS A 56 -5.32 19.34 0.86
N HIS A 57 -6.40 19.47 1.62
CA HIS A 57 -7.64 18.72 1.36
C HIS A 57 -8.22 18.98 -0.04
N GLN A 58 -8.20 20.23 -0.50
CA GLN A 58 -8.69 20.56 -1.84
C GLN A 58 -7.82 19.96 -2.94
N GLY A 59 -6.49 20.08 -2.82
CA GLY A 59 -5.54 19.49 -3.76
C GLY A 59 -5.61 17.96 -3.78
N ALA A 60 -5.76 17.33 -2.60
CA ALA A 60 -5.91 15.89 -2.44
C ALA A 60 -7.14 15.33 -3.18
N ARG A 61 -8.29 16.01 -3.08
CA ARG A 61 -9.52 15.62 -3.80
C ARG A 61 -9.35 15.67 -5.31
N LYS A 62 -8.72 16.73 -5.82
CA LYS A 62 -8.46 16.87 -7.26
C LYS A 62 -7.52 15.77 -7.78
N LEU A 63 -6.45 15.47 -7.03
CA LEU A 63 -5.51 14.41 -7.41
C LEU A 63 -6.19 13.04 -7.39
N THR A 64 -7.00 12.76 -6.37
CA THR A 64 -7.74 11.51 -6.23
C THR A 64 -8.73 11.33 -7.38
N GLN A 65 -9.49 12.37 -7.72
CA GLN A 65 -10.41 12.33 -8.87
C GLN A 65 -9.67 12.09 -10.19
N LEU A 66 -8.54 12.78 -10.42
CA LEU A 66 -7.70 12.56 -11.59
C LEU A 66 -7.25 11.10 -11.69
N PHE A 67 -6.82 10.50 -10.58
CA PHE A 67 -6.33 9.13 -10.56
C PHE A 67 -7.46 8.13 -10.79
N HIS A 68 -8.62 8.36 -10.17
CA HIS A 68 -9.83 7.58 -10.38
C HIS A 68 -10.26 7.60 -11.86
N ASP A 69 -10.33 8.77 -12.47
CA ASP A 69 -10.83 8.95 -13.84
C ASP A 69 -9.89 8.32 -14.89
N ASN A 70 -8.58 8.35 -14.65
CA ASN A 70 -7.61 7.66 -15.51
C ASN A 70 -7.57 6.15 -15.24
N GLY A 71 -7.87 5.70 -14.03
CA GLY A 71 -7.91 4.27 -13.67
C GLY A 71 -6.57 3.54 -13.81
N ALA A 72 -6.62 2.21 -13.74
CA ALA A 72 -5.49 1.30 -13.93
C ALA A 72 -4.27 1.68 -13.04
N ILE A 73 -3.10 1.92 -13.65
CA ILE A 73 -1.88 2.30 -12.93
C ILE A 73 -2.00 3.63 -12.19
N TRP A 74 -2.88 4.55 -12.57
CA TRP A 74 -3.08 5.81 -11.84
C TRP A 74 -3.68 5.57 -10.45
N VAL A 75 -4.64 4.65 -10.38
CA VAL A 75 -5.19 4.15 -9.12
C VAL A 75 -4.08 3.49 -8.30
N LYS A 76 -3.24 2.64 -8.91
CA LYS A 76 -2.09 2.03 -8.22
C LYS A 76 -1.07 3.05 -7.72
N PHE A 77 -0.81 4.10 -8.50
CA PHE A 77 0.04 5.21 -8.09
C PHE A 77 -0.55 5.94 -6.88
N GLY A 78 -1.87 6.14 -6.87
CA GLY A 78 -2.60 6.66 -5.72
C GLY A 78 -2.50 5.78 -4.48
N GLN A 79 -2.70 4.48 -4.63
CA GLN A 79 -2.57 3.49 -3.55
C GLN A 79 -1.13 3.43 -2.99
N PHE A 80 -0.12 3.53 -3.86
CA PHE A 80 1.26 3.62 -3.40
C PHE A 80 1.50 4.94 -2.65
N LEU A 81 1.07 6.07 -3.21
CA LEU A 81 1.26 7.37 -2.58
C LEU A 81 0.49 7.51 -1.26
N SER A 82 -0.67 6.88 -1.14
CA SER A 82 -1.40 6.80 0.14
C SER A 82 -0.65 5.96 1.16
N SER A 83 0.11 4.96 0.72
CA SER A 83 0.97 4.17 1.61
C SER A 83 2.26 4.88 2.06
N ARG A 84 2.59 6.05 1.48
CA ARG A 84 3.83 6.80 1.70
C ARG A 84 3.57 8.13 2.43
N SER A 85 3.23 8.04 3.72
CA SER A 85 3.01 9.22 4.58
C SER A 85 4.26 10.09 4.77
N ASP A 86 5.43 9.55 4.48
CA ASP A 86 6.70 10.26 4.43
C ASP A 86 6.82 11.18 3.18
N ILE A 87 6.06 10.92 2.12
CA ILE A 87 6.09 11.69 0.87
C ILE A 87 5.01 12.78 0.85
N LEU A 88 3.78 12.44 1.28
CA LEU A 88 2.62 13.33 1.12
C LEU A 88 2.02 13.80 2.45
N PRO A 89 1.49 15.04 2.54
CA PRO A 89 0.70 15.47 3.69
C PRO A 89 -0.44 14.50 4.01
N MET A 90 -0.81 14.36 5.29
CA MET A 90 -1.80 13.37 5.72
C MET A 90 -3.15 13.52 5.01
N GLN A 91 -3.54 14.74 4.65
CA GLN A 91 -4.75 15.01 3.88
C GLN A 91 -4.76 14.36 2.50
N TYR A 92 -3.60 14.23 1.85
CA TYR A 92 -3.44 13.51 0.59
C TYR A 92 -3.50 12.01 0.80
N VAL A 93 -2.81 11.51 1.82
CA VAL A 93 -2.83 10.09 2.20
C VAL A 93 -4.26 9.60 2.39
N MET A 94 -5.03 10.25 3.27
CA MET A 94 -6.41 9.87 3.59
C MET A 94 -7.37 9.94 2.40
N GLU A 95 -7.15 10.87 1.47
CA GLU A 95 -8.02 11.01 0.30
C GLU A 95 -7.69 9.95 -0.76
N LEU A 96 -6.40 9.67 -0.98
CA LEU A 96 -5.94 8.66 -1.94
C LEU A 96 -6.25 7.23 -1.49
N GLU A 97 -6.37 6.96 -0.18
CA GLU A 97 -6.85 5.67 0.35
C GLU A 97 -8.21 5.27 -0.23
N LYS A 98 -9.06 6.24 -0.60
CA LYS A 98 -10.37 5.98 -1.23
C LYS A 98 -10.27 5.31 -2.60
N LEU A 99 -9.10 5.32 -3.23
CA LEU A 99 -8.85 4.62 -4.49
C LEU A 99 -8.71 3.10 -4.32
N GLN A 100 -8.83 2.59 -3.10
CA GLN A 100 -8.83 1.15 -2.81
C GLN A 100 -10.20 0.48 -3.05
N ASP A 101 -11.22 1.23 -3.48
CA ASP A 101 -12.56 0.71 -3.79
C ASP A 101 -12.67 -0.01 -5.15
N ASP A 102 -13.63 -0.95 -5.23
CA ASP A 102 -13.78 -1.98 -6.29
C ASP A 102 -13.73 -1.40 -7.72
N ALA A 103 -12.80 -1.92 -8.52
CA ALA A 103 -12.70 -1.58 -9.94
C ALA A 103 -13.88 -2.18 -10.71
N LYS A 104 -14.27 -1.55 -11.84
CA LYS A 104 -15.29 -2.14 -12.71
C LYS A 104 -14.74 -3.41 -13.37
N PRO A 105 -15.44 -4.55 -13.27
CA PRO A 105 -15.00 -5.78 -13.93
C PRO A 105 -15.04 -5.65 -15.45
N VAL A 106 -14.20 -6.42 -16.15
CA VAL A 106 -14.30 -6.55 -17.61
C VAL A 106 -15.18 -7.74 -17.99
N SER A 107 -15.62 -7.78 -19.25
CA SER A 107 -16.43 -8.88 -19.74
C SER A 107 -15.73 -10.23 -19.57
N PHE A 108 -16.50 -11.26 -19.22
CA PHE A 108 -15.96 -12.61 -19.12
C PHE A 108 -15.34 -13.09 -20.45
N SER A 109 -15.90 -12.71 -21.60
CA SER A 109 -15.29 -12.99 -22.91
C SER A 109 -13.85 -12.47 -23.06
N SER A 110 -13.51 -11.41 -22.33
CA SER A 110 -12.16 -10.85 -22.32
C SER A 110 -11.23 -11.64 -21.39
N ILE A 111 -11.74 -12.11 -20.26
CA ILE A 111 -11.05 -13.04 -19.35
C ILE A 111 -10.83 -14.41 -19.98
N GLU A 112 -11.85 -14.96 -20.64
CA GLU A 112 -11.76 -16.27 -21.29
C GLU A 112 -10.65 -16.30 -22.35
N ARG A 113 -10.39 -15.17 -23.03
CA ARG A 113 -9.24 -15.05 -23.95
C ARG A 113 -7.89 -15.18 -23.24
N VAL A 114 -7.78 -14.72 -21.99
CA VAL A 114 -6.56 -14.91 -21.18
C VAL A 114 -6.47 -16.36 -20.73
N LEU A 115 -7.54 -16.93 -20.17
CA LEU A 115 -7.59 -18.32 -19.74
C LEU A 115 -7.24 -19.30 -20.88
N ARG A 116 -7.77 -19.08 -22.09
CA ARG A 116 -7.46 -19.90 -23.27
C ARG A 116 -5.99 -19.81 -23.71
N ARG A 117 -5.31 -18.71 -23.45
CA ARG A 117 -3.88 -18.54 -23.77
C ARG A 117 -2.99 -19.24 -22.75
N GLU A 118 -3.34 -19.15 -21.48
CA GLU A 118 -2.54 -19.70 -20.38
C GLU A 118 -2.77 -21.21 -20.20
N TRP A 119 -4.02 -21.68 -20.35
CA TRP A 119 -4.40 -23.07 -20.10
C TRP A 119 -4.85 -23.84 -21.36
N GLY A 120 -4.87 -23.18 -22.53
CA GLY A 120 -5.30 -23.79 -23.79
C GLY A 120 -6.81 -23.77 -24.05
N SER A 121 -7.23 -24.26 -25.22
CA SER A 121 -8.61 -24.16 -25.70
C SER A 121 -9.62 -24.98 -24.90
N GLN A 122 -9.16 -26.01 -24.18
CA GLN A 122 -9.96 -26.95 -23.39
C GLN A 122 -9.88 -26.70 -21.88
N TRP A 123 -9.41 -25.52 -21.44
CA TRP A 123 -9.20 -25.19 -20.02
C TRP A 123 -10.39 -25.53 -19.10
N ARG A 124 -11.63 -25.43 -19.60
CA ARG A 124 -12.85 -25.76 -18.85
C ARG A 124 -12.89 -27.21 -18.34
N GLN A 125 -12.16 -28.14 -18.96
CA GLN A 125 -12.09 -29.53 -18.49
C GLN A 125 -11.43 -29.68 -17.11
N GLN A 126 -10.66 -28.68 -16.67
CA GLN A 126 -10.03 -28.66 -15.36
C GLN A 126 -11.04 -28.34 -14.24
N PHE A 127 -12.24 -27.88 -14.58
CA PHE A 127 -13.24 -27.37 -13.65
C PHE A 127 -14.56 -28.13 -13.79
N GLN A 128 -15.17 -28.45 -12.66
CA GLN A 128 -16.57 -28.89 -12.60
C GLN A 128 -17.51 -27.71 -12.86
N SER A 129 -17.18 -26.53 -12.33
CA SER A 129 -17.91 -25.30 -12.57
C SER A 129 -16.97 -24.09 -12.50
N PHE A 130 -17.30 -23.03 -13.24
CA PHE A 130 -16.55 -21.78 -13.24
C PHE A 130 -17.55 -20.64 -13.36
N ASP A 131 -17.58 -19.74 -12.36
CA ASP A 131 -18.48 -18.59 -12.37
C ASP A 131 -17.96 -17.51 -13.32
N GLU A 132 -18.77 -17.17 -14.32
CA GLU A 132 -18.42 -16.12 -15.29
C GLU A 132 -18.59 -14.72 -14.69
N GLN A 133 -19.37 -14.59 -13.61
CA GLN A 133 -19.43 -13.34 -12.84
C GLN A 133 -18.23 -13.28 -11.89
N PRO A 134 -17.42 -12.22 -11.93
CA PRO A 134 -16.33 -12.06 -10.99
C PRO A 134 -16.87 -11.74 -9.60
N VAL A 135 -16.24 -12.30 -8.58
CA VAL A 135 -16.55 -12.00 -7.17
C VAL A 135 -15.89 -10.71 -6.71
N ALA A 136 -14.78 -10.33 -7.35
CA ALA A 136 -14.03 -9.11 -7.06
C ALA A 136 -13.27 -8.66 -8.31
N ALA A 137 -13.05 -7.36 -8.44
CA ALA A 137 -12.23 -6.78 -9.50
C ALA A 137 -11.30 -5.71 -8.91
N ALA A 138 -10.01 -5.84 -9.21
CA ALA A 138 -8.95 -4.93 -8.84
C ALA A 138 -8.43 -4.21 -10.09
N SER A 139 -7.47 -3.30 -9.91
CA SER A 139 -6.95 -2.45 -10.99
C SER A 139 -6.24 -3.21 -12.12
N VAL A 140 -5.67 -4.40 -11.84
CA VAL A 140 -4.91 -5.21 -12.81
C VAL A 140 -5.44 -6.64 -12.96
N ALA A 141 -6.42 -7.05 -12.16
CA ALA A 141 -6.93 -8.42 -12.14
C ALA A 141 -8.41 -8.48 -11.77
N GLN A 142 -9.09 -9.57 -12.09
CA GLN A 142 -10.37 -9.92 -11.48
C GLN A 142 -10.38 -11.36 -10.99
N VAL A 143 -11.16 -11.63 -9.95
CA VAL A 143 -11.23 -12.92 -9.28
C VAL A 143 -12.55 -13.59 -9.60
N HIS A 144 -12.48 -14.85 -10.01
CA HIS A 144 -13.63 -15.70 -10.26
C HIS A 144 -13.67 -16.86 -9.28
N ARG A 145 -14.87 -17.27 -8.87
CA ARG A 145 -15.05 -18.49 -8.11
C ARG A 145 -15.16 -19.68 -9.07
N ALA A 146 -14.49 -20.78 -8.77
CA ALA A 146 -14.62 -22.01 -9.52
C ALA A 146 -14.57 -23.24 -8.61
N VAL A 147 -14.93 -24.39 -9.15
CA VAL A 147 -14.78 -25.69 -8.50
C VAL A 147 -13.97 -26.57 -9.44
N LEU A 148 -12.84 -27.09 -8.96
CA LEU A 148 -11.98 -27.98 -9.72
C LEU A 148 -12.70 -29.29 -10.06
N ALA A 149 -12.25 -29.99 -11.10
CA ALA A 149 -12.77 -31.31 -11.44
C ALA A 149 -12.62 -32.34 -10.29
N THR A 150 -11.68 -32.09 -9.39
CA THR A 150 -11.42 -32.86 -8.15
C THR A 150 -12.37 -32.50 -7.00
N GLY A 151 -13.15 -31.41 -7.12
CA GLY A 151 -14.20 -31.01 -6.19
C GLY A 151 -13.85 -29.84 -5.26
N GLU A 152 -12.59 -29.43 -5.18
CA GLU A 152 -12.16 -28.30 -4.36
C GLU A 152 -12.65 -26.96 -4.93
N ALA A 153 -13.15 -26.09 -4.08
CA ALA A 153 -13.49 -24.71 -4.44
C ALA A 153 -12.23 -23.84 -4.48
N VAL A 154 -12.10 -23.04 -5.54
CA VAL A 154 -10.92 -22.19 -5.78
C VAL A 154 -11.30 -20.77 -6.17
N ALA A 155 -10.44 -19.83 -5.80
CA ALA A 155 -10.40 -18.47 -6.32
C ALA A 155 -9.42 -18.42 -7.50
N VAL A 156 -9.92 -18.01 -8.67
CA VAL A 156 -9.13 -17.86 -9.89
C VAL A 156 -8.95 -16.38 -10.19
N LYS A 157 -7.78 -15.84 -9.82
CA LYS A 157 -7.38 -14.46 -10.10
C LYS A 157 -6.79 -14.39 -11.50
N VAL A 158 -7.42 -13.64 -12.40
CA VAL A 158 -7.00 -13.52 -13.80
C VAL A 158 -6.60 -12.08 -14.09
N GLN A 159 -5.43 -11.89 -14.69
CA GLN A 159 -4.95 -10.58 -15.10
C GLN A 159 -5.88 -9.96 -16.16
N LEU A 160 -6.22 -8.68 -15.99
CA LEU A 160 -7.05 -7.95 -16.93
C LEU A 160 -6.36 -7.88 -18.31
N PRO A 161 -7.11 -8.09 -19.40
CA PRO A 161 -6.60 -7.94 -20.75
C PRO A 161 -6.06 -6.52 -20.95
N HIS A 162 -4.87 -6.41 -21.54
CA HIS A 162 -4.17 -5.15 -21.78
C HIS A 162 -3.60 -4.43 -20.55
N ALA A 163 -3.74 -4.96 -19.33
CA ALA A 163 -3.15 -4.36 -18.13
C ALA A 163 -1.66 -3.99 -18.32
N ARG A 164 -0.87 -4.94 -18.84
CA ARG A 164 0.55 -4.72 -19.16
C ARG A 164 0.80 -3.69 -20.27
N LYS A 165 -0.08 -3.61 -21.27
CA LYS A 165 0.05 -2.63 -22.36
C LYS A 165 -0.24 -1.21 -21.86
N LEU A 166 -1.33 -1.04 -21.11
CA LEU A 166 -1.70 0.24 -20.49
C LEU A 166 -0.62 0.68 -19.51
N PHE A 167 -0.14 -0.24 -18.67
CA PHE A 167 0.98 0.00 -17.77
C PHE A 167 2.22 0.55 -18.49
N ASN A 168 2.63 -0.08 -19.60
CA ASN A 168 3.78 0.39 -20.36
C ASN A 168 3.57 1.79 -20.97
N GLN A 169 2.33 2.15 -21.33
CA GLN A 169 2.03 3.48 -21.87
C GLN A 169 2.03 4.55 -20.77
N ASP A 170 1.37 4.26 -19.66
CA ASP A 170 1.23 5.18 -18.54
C ASP A 170 2.55 5.36 -17.76
N SER A 171 3.39 4.32 -17.67
CA SER A 171 4.73 4.46 -17.06
C SER A 171 5.61 5.47 -17.80
N LEU A 172 5.46 5.61 -19.13
CA LEU A 172 6.11 6.67 -19.89
C LEU A 172 5.56 8.06 -19.51
N VAL A 173 4.25 8.18 -19.34
CA VAL A 173 3.60 9.42 -18.90
C VAL A 173 4.10 9.81 -17.51
N PHE A 174 4.15 8.88 -16.56
CA PHE A 174 4.67 9.14 -15.22
C PHE A 174 6.14 9.54 -15.23
N ARG A 175 7.01 8.86 -15.99
CA ARG A 175 8.43 9.25 -16.11
C ARG A 175 8.59 10.66 -16.71
N ALA A 176 7.76 11.00 -17.71
CA ALA A 176 7.75 12.35 -18.28
C ALA A 176 7.31 13.41 -17.26
N LEU A 177 6.22 13.15 -16.53
CA LEU A 177 5.73 14.04 -15.46
C LEU A 177 6.75 14.17 -14.32
N GLY A 178 7.41 13.08 -13.93
CA GLY A 178 8.46 13.08 -12.91
C GLY A 178 9.66 13.94 -13.33
N THR A 179 10.06 13.85 -14.61
CA THR A 179 11.17 14.65 -15.15
C THR A 179 10.83 16.14 -15.25
N VAL A 180 9.62 16.48 -15.70
CA VAL A 180 9.16 17.87 -15.84
C VAL A 180 8.82 18.51 -14.49
N GLY A 181 8.30 17.72 -13.54
CA GLY A 181 7.86 18.17 -12.21
C GLY A 181 8.97 18.22 -11.15
N ALA A 182 10.08 17.50 -11.34
CA ALA A 182 11.21 17.48 -10.39
C ALA A 182 11.71 18.87 -9.94
N PRO A 183 11.78 19.91 -10.80
CA PRO A 183 12.21 21.25 -10.37
C PRO A 183 11.22 21.96 -9.44
N LEU A 184 9.93 21.58 -9.45
CA LEU A 184 8.86 22.22 -8.68
C LEU A 184 8.70 21.61 -7.27
N ILE A 185 9.16 20.37 -7.08
CA ILE A 185 9.09 19.64 -5.80
C ILE A 185 10.51 19.27 -5.37
N SER A 186 11.33 20.28 -5.05
CA SER A 186 12.76 20.12 -4.71
C SER A 186 13.07 19.30 -3.45
N GLN A 187 12.03 18.82 -2.76
CA GLN A 187 12.16 18.07 -1.50
C GLN A 187 12.25 16.55 -1.72
N PHE A 188 11.85 16.04 -2.89
CA PHE A 188 11.86 14.62 -3.21
C PHE A 188 12.45 14.37 -4.60
N ASP A 189 13.18 13.28 -4.77
CA ASP A 189 13.56 12.80 -6.10
C ASP A 189 12.33 12.14 -6.74
N LEU A 190 11.47 12.97 -7.34
CA LEU A 190 10.22 12.55 -7.97
C LEU A 190 10.46 11.50 -9.07
N LYS A 191 11.64 11.52 -9.70
CA LYS A 191 12.03 10.50 -10.67
C LYS A 191 12.29 9.17 -9.99
N GLN A 192 13.06 9.16 -8.90
CA GLN A 192 13.31 7.93 -8.12
C GLN A 192 12.01 7.32 -7.60
N VAL A 193 11.13 8.12 -7.01
CA VAL A 193 9.81 7.65 -6.52
C VAL A 193 8.99 7.07 -7.67
N THR A 194 8.98 7.74 -8.82
CA THR A 194 8.26 7.25 -10.00
C THR A 194 8.81 5.93 -10.50
N ASP A 195 10.14 5.80 -10.59
CA ASP A 195 10.81 4.57 -11.05
C ASP A 195 10.49 3.41 -10.09
N GLN A 196 10.52 3.64 -8.77
CA GLN A 196 10.16 2.65 -7.75
C GLN A 196 8.70 2.15 -7.92
N ILE A 197 7.74 3.05 -8.14
CA ILE A 197 6.33 2.68 -8.30
C ILE A 197 6.12 1.83 -9.56
N ILE A 198 6.81 2.20 -10.64
CA ILE A 198 6.77 1.46 -11.90
C ILE A 198 7.31 0.05 -11.66
N ASP A 199 8.46 -0.09 -10.98
CA ASP A 199 9.06 -1.39 -10.72
C ASP A 199 8.17 -2.26 -9.83
N MET A 200 7.58 -1.70 -8.76
CA MET A 200 6.63 -2.41 -7.90
C MET A 200 5.37 -2.86 -8.65
N THR A 201 4.78 -1.97 -9.46
CA THR A 201 3.57 -2.32 -10.22
C THR A 201 3.88 -3.34 -11.33
N LEU A 202 5.11 -3.34 -11.88
CA LEU A 202 5.56 -4.39 -12.81
C LEU A 202 5.59 -5.77 -12.14
N GLN A 203 6.01 -5.84 -10.87
CA GLN A 203 5.99 -7.09 -10.10
C GLN A 203 4.56 -7.59 -9.89
N GLU A 204 3.59 -6.70 -9.62
CA GLU A 204 2.18 -7.08 -9.51
C GLU A 204 1.56 -7.59 -10.83
N LEU A 205 2.15 -7.25 -11.98
CA LEU A 205 1.73 -7.74 -13.29
C LEU A 205 2.29 -9.13 -13.63
N ASP A 206 3.05 -9.74 -12.73
CA ASP A 206 3.53 -11.11 -12.84
C ASP A 206 3.11 -11.92 -11.62
N PHE A 207 2.05 -12.71 -11.77
CA PHE A 207 1.52 -13.52 -10.68
C PHE A 207 2.46 -14.63 -10.20
N LEU A 208 3.54 -14.95 -10.92
CA LEU A 208 4.59 -15.84 -10.38
C LEU A 208 5.34 -15.19 -9.21
N SER A 209 5.44 -13.86 -9.18
CA SER A 209 6.02 -13.14 -8.04
C SER A 209 5.10 -13.26 -6.82
N GLU A 210 3.79 -13.09 -7.01
CA GLU A 210 2.78 -13.28 -5.96
C GLU A 210 2.74 -14.73 -5.47
N GLU A 211 2.85 -15.71 -6.36
CA GLU A 211 2.98 -17.12 -6.04
C GLU A 211 4.21 -17.41 -5.16
N ALA A 212 5.37 -16.86 -5.52
CA ALA A 212 6.59 -16.98 -4.74
C ALA A 212 6.45 -16.36 -3.34
N ASN A 213 5.79 -15.20 -3.26
CA ASN A 213 5.50 -14.50 -2.01
C ASN A 213 4.56 -15.30 -1.11
N LEU A 214 3.48 -15.85 -1.67
CA LEU A 214 2.55 -16.75 -0.95
C LEU A 214 3.30 -17.97 -0.40
N ARG A 215 4.17 -18.60 -1.19
CA ARG A 215 4.98 -19.74 -0.73
C ARG A 215 5.88 -19.38 0.45
N LYS A 216 6.60 -18.25 0.36
CA LYS A 216 7.45 -17.75 1.45
C LYS A 216 6.63 -17.49 2.70
N PHE A 217 5.51 -16.79 2.56
CA PHE A 217 4.65 -16.44 3.68
C PHE A 217 4.04 -17.70 4.32
N ARG A 218 3.58 -18.67 3.54
CA ARG A 218 3.01 -19.94 4.04
C ARG A 218 4.01 -20.76 4.86
N ALA A 219 5.31 -20.64 4.59
CA ALA A 219 6.35 -21.39 5.30
C ALA A 219 6.64 -20.85 6.71
N LEU A 220 6.13 -19.67 7.06
CA LEU A 220 6.37 -19.06 8.36
C LEU A 220 5.53 -19.75 9.46
N PRO A 221 6.06 -19.83 10.70
CA PRO A 221 5.36 -20.43 11.82
C PRO A 221 4.33 -19.45 12.41
N HIS A 222 3.27 -19.19 11.66
CA HIS A 222 2.22 -18.24 12.05
C HIS A 222 1.47 -18.67 13.30
N ASP A 223 0.92 -17.68 14.01
CA ASP A 223 -0.09 -17.91 15.04
C ASP A 223 -1.31 -18.65 14.45
N SER A 224 -1.95 -19.47 15.28
CA SER A 224 -3.17 -20.22 14.90
C SER A 224 -4.32 -19.35 14.39
N LEU A 225 -4.32 -18.05 14.70
CA LEU A 225 -5.26 -17.08 14.15
C LEU A 225 -5.11 -16.92 12.64
N ILE A 226 -3.89 -16.95 12.10
CA ILE A 226 -3.64 -16.64 10.69
C ILE A 226 -3.89 -17.88 9.84
N TYR A 227 -4.71 -17.72 8.80
CA TYR A 227 -4.88 -18.72 7.77
C TYR A 227 -4.25 -18.26 6.46
N VAL A 228 -3.48 -19.15 5.84
CA VAL A 228 -2.84 -18.93 4.55
C VAL A 228 -3.48 -19.90 3.55
N PRO A 229 -4.15 -19.41 2.49
CA PRO A 229 -4.83 -20.26 1.51
C PRO A 229 -3.88 -21.26 0.87
N THR A 230 -4.42 -22.44 0.51
CA THR A 230 -3.69 -23.40 -0.32
C THR A 230 -3.50 -22.87 -1.73
N MET A 231 -2.32 -23.07 -2.29
CA MET A 231 -1.97 -22.62 -3.63
C MET A 231 -1.97 -23.79 -4.62
N TYR A 232 -2.56 -23.59 -5.79
CA TYR A 232 -2.60 -24.59 -6.85
C TYR A 232 -1.55 -24.25 -7.92
N GLU A 233 -0.30 -24.62 -7.64
CA GLU A 233 0.87 -24.27 -8.48
C GLU A 233 0.70 -24.71 -9.93
N GLN A 234 0.20 -25.92 -10.17
CA GLN A 234 0.04 -26.46 -11.52
C GLN A 234 -0.99 -25.72 -12.37
N LEU A 235 -1.87 -24.96 -11.74
CA LEU A 235 -2.87 -24.12 -12.40
C LEU A 235 -2.42 -22.65 -12.47
N SER A 236 -1.34 -22.28 -11.79
CA SER A 236 -0.88 -20.90 -11.73
C SER A 236 0.16 -20.61 -12.82
N THR A 237 0.10 -19.39 -13.37
CA THR A 237 0.98 -18.87 -14.42
C THR A 237 1.28 -17.39 -14.16
N SER A 238 2.07 -16.75 -15.03
CA SER A 238 2.32 -15.29 -14.95
C SER A 238 1.06 -14.40 -15.02
N ARG A 239 -0.09 -14.95 -15.46
CA ARG A 239 -1.34 -14.19 -15.65
C ARG A 239 -2.57 -14.79 -14.98
N VAL A 240 -2.44 -15.98 -14.40
CA VAL A 240 -3.51 -16.62 -13.63
C VAL A 240 -2.94 -17.14 -12.33
N LEU A 241 -3.54 -16.77 -11.20
CA LEU A 241 -3.20 -17.30 -9.88
C LEU A 241 -4.40 -18.05 -9.34
N VAL A 242 -4.19 -19.29 -8.90
CA VAL A 242 -5.25 -20.14 -8.36
C VAL A 242 -4.96 -20.49 -6.91
N THR A 243 -5.86 -20.06 -6.02
CA THR A 243 -5.80 -20.35 -4.59
C THR A 243 -7.09 -21.00 -4.11
N GLU A 244 -7.04 -21.59 -2.92
CA GLU A 244 -8.20 -22.09 -2.20
C GLU A 244 -9.26 -20.99 -2.07
N TRP A 245 -10.52 -21.34 -2.33
CA TRP A 245 -11.63 -20.45 -2.05
C TRP A 245 -11.84 -20.34 -0.54
N ILE A 246 -11.81 -19.11 -0.02
CA ILE A 246 -12.05 -18.85 1.39
C ILE A 246 -13.43 -18.25 1.59
N ASP A 247 -14.27 -18.97 2.33
CA ASP A 247 -15.54 -18.43 2.82
C ASP A 247 -15.33 -17.67 4.14
N GLY A 248 -15.66 -16.37 4.14
CA GLY A 248 -15.51 -15.51 5.31
C GLY A 248 -16.12 -14.12 5.12
N LEU A 249 -16.11 -13.33 6.18
CA LEU A 249 -16.53 -11.92 6.15
C LEU A 249 -15.29 -11.03 6.06
N ARG A 250 -15.35 -9.94 5.28
CA ARG A 250 -14.30 -8.90 5.31
C ARG A 250 -14.08 -8.45 6.76
N LEU A 251 -12.83 -8.20 7.15
CA LEU A 251 -12.47 -7.85 8.53
C LEU A 251 -13.37 -6.74 9.10
N THR A 252 -13.53 -5.64 8.37
CA THR A 252 -14.39 -4.52 8.80
C THR A 252 -15.86 -4.92 8.96
N ASP A 253 -16.41 -5.71 8.05
CA ASP A 253 -17.80 -6.20 8.14
C ASP A 253 -17.99 -7.12 9.34
N TYR A 254 -17.03 -8.00 9.60
CA TYR A 254 -17.05 -8.89 10.76
C TYR A 254 -17.01 -8.09 12.07
N LEU A 255 -16.11 -7.12 12.18
CA LEU A 255 -15.95 -6.26 13.36
C LEU A 255 -17.20 -5.41 13.60
N ASN A 256 -17.80 -4.84 12.56
CA ASN A 256 -19.06 -4.10 12.66
C ASN A 256 -20.22 -4.96 13.17
N ARG A 257 -20.29 -6.24 12.76
CA ARG A 257 -21.30 -7.19 13.25
C ARG A 257 -20.98 -7.74 14.64
N ASN A 258 -19.72 -7.73 15.05
CA ASN A 258 -19.24 -8.34 16.30
C ASN A 258 -18.31 -7.38 17.07
N PRO A 259 -18.77 -6.19 17.46
CA PRO A 259 -17.92 -5.18 18.10
C PRO A 259 -17.26 -5.69 19.39
N GLN A 260 -17.93 -6.58 20.13
CA GLN A 260 -17.41 -7.24 21.33
C GLN A 260 -16.18 -8.13 21.10
N ARG A 261 -15.93 -8.57 19.86
CA ARG A 261 -14.74 -9.37 19.48
C ARG A 261 -13.61 -8.52 18.91
N ALA A 262 -13.86 -7.24 18.66
CA ALA A 262 -12.95 -6.38 17.93
C ALA A 262 -11.61 -6.20 18.65
N GLU A 263 -11.63 -6.00 19.98
CA GLU A 263 -10.43 -5.84 20.78
C GLU A 263 -9.49 -7.05 20.69
N GLY A 264 -9.99 -8.24 21.04
CA GLY A 264 -9.17 -9.44 21.04
C GLY A 264 -8.60 -9.75 19.65
N LEU A 265 -9.43 -9.64 18.62
CA LEU A 265 -9.03 -9.93 17.24
C LEU A 265 -7.98 -8.95 16.72
N LEU A 266 -8.19 -7.64 16.89
CA LEU A 266 -7.27 -6.62 16.40
C LEU A 266 -5.93 -6.64 17.16
N ARG A 267 -5.95 -6.86 18.48
CA ARG A 267 -4.72 -6.99 19.28
C ARG A 267 -3.91 -8.21 18.87
N GLN A 268 -4.56 -9.36 18.69
CA GLN A 268 -3.87 -10.58 18.26
C GLN A 268 -3.33 -10.44 16.83
N LEU A 269 -4.10 -9.84 15.92
CA LEU A 269 -3.65 -9.58 14.54
C LEU A 269 -2.45 -8.61 14.50
N LEU A 270 -2.48 -7.53 15.30
CA LEU A 270 -1.33 -6.62 15.45
C LEU A 270 -0.10 -7.36 16.00
N SER A 271 -0.28 -8.25 16.98
CA SER A 271 0.81 -9.09 17.51
C SER A 271 1.40 -9.99 16.43
N CYS A 272 0.58 -10.61 15.58
CA CYS A 272 1.04 -11.42 14.45
C CYS A 272 1.89 -10.60 13.47
N TYR A 273 1.48 -9.36 13.19
CA TYR A 273 2.24 -8.45 12.32
C TYR A 273 3.58 -8.01 12.92
N VAL A 274 3.60 -7.68 14.22
CA VAL A 274 4.85 -7.36 14.92
C VAL A 274 5.78 -8.57 14.92
N GLN A 275 5.25 -9.79 15.08
CA GLN A 275 6.01 -11.03 15.01
C GLN A 275 6.67 -11.23 13.64
N GLN A 276 5.92 -11.02 12.56
CA GLN A 276 6.46 -11.11 11.20
C GLN A 276 7.71 -10.25 10.99
N ILE A 277 7.70 -9.03 11.54
CA ILE A 277 8.79 -8.06 11.38
C ILE A 277 9.94 -8.32 12.35
N THR A 278 9.64 -8.69 13.59
CA THR A 278 10.64 -8.77 14.67
C THR A 278 11.22 -10.17 14.88
N GLN A 279 10.58 -11.21 14.38
CA GLN A 279 11.03 -12.60 14.52
C GLN A 279 11.31 -13.26 13.17
N PHE A 280 10.42 -13.08 12.19
CA PHE A 280 10.55 -13.81 10.92
C PHE A 280 11.42 -13.06 9.91
N GLY A 281 11.44 -11.74 9.95
CA GLY A 281 12.06 -10.92 8.91
C GLY A 281 11.32 -11.01 7.56
N VAL A 282 10.14 -11.63 7.52
CA VAL A 282 9.28 -11.73 6.34
C VAL A 282 7.89 -11.32 6.78
N TYR A 283 7.35 -10.28 6.16
CA TYR A 283 6.12 -9.66 6.60
C TYR A 283 5.20 -9.29 5.45
N HIS A 284 3.90 -9.33 5.74
CA HIS A 284 2.89 -8.84 4.83
C HIS A 284 2.95 -7.30 4.77
N ALA A 285 3.29 -6.75 3.61
CA ALA A 285 3.51 -5.32 3.46
C ALA A 285 2.22 -4.56 3.06
N ASP A 286 1.05 -5.22 3.06
CA ASP A 286 -0.24 -4.59 2.76
C ASP A 286 -1.37 -4.87 3.78
N PRO A 287 -1.36 -4.20 4.95
CA PRO A 287 -2.33 -4.40 6.03
C PRO A 287 -3.73 -3.83 5.71
N HIS A 288 -4.08 -3.57 4.45
CA HIS A 288 -5.40 -3.08 4.09
C HIS A 288 -6.49 -4.06 4.58
N PRO A 289 -7.56 -3.58 5.26
CA PRO A 289 -8.58 -4.46 5.84
C PRO A 289 -9.28 -5.37 4.83
N GLY A 290 -9.33 -4.96 3.55
CA GLY A 290 -9.88 -5.77 2.45
C GLY A 290 -9.09 -7.03 2.12
N ASN A 291 -7.82 -7.12 2.55
CA ASN A 291 -6.97 -8.29 2.33
C ASN A 291 -7.21 -9.40 3.37
N PHE A 292 -8.12 -9.18 4.33
CA PHE A 292 -8.42 -10.13 5.40
C PHE A 292 -9.88 -10.57 5.39
N LEU A 293 -10.07 -11.89 5.46
CA LEU A 293 -11.37 -12.50 5.72
C LEU A 293 -11.37 -13.19 7.07
N VAL A 294 -12.38 -12.93 7.88
CA VAL A 294 -12.64 -13.68 9.10
C VAL A 294 -13.51 -14.89 8.74
N MET A 295 -12.93 -16.08 8.92
CA MET A 295 -13.55 -17.37 8.65
C MET A 295 -14.57 -17.73 9.75
N ALA A 296 -15.46 -18.68 9.46
CA ALA A 296 -16.49 -19.11 10.40
C ALA A 296 -15.94 -19.68 11.72
N ASP A 297 -14.74 -20.27 11.68
CA ASP A 297 -14.02 -20.80 12.85
C ASP A 297 -13.26 -19.72 13.65
N GLY A 298 -13.32 -18.46 13.21
CA GLY A 298 -12.67 -17.32 13.87
C GLY A 298 -11.24 -17.02 13.40
N ARG A 299 -10.67 -17.84 12.51
CA ARG A 299 -9.35 -17.54 11.91
C ARG A 299 -9.46 -16.40 10.90
N VAL A 300 -8.33 -15.74 10.65
CA VAL A 300 -8.18 -14.64 9.71
C VAL A 300 -7.37 -15.12 8.51
N ALA A 301 -8.03 -15.28 7.37
CA ALA A 301 -7.37 -15.58 6.11
C ALA A 301 -6.78 -14.32 5.48
N VAL A 302 -5.54 -14.43 5.02
CA VAL A 302 -4.85 -13.39 4.23
C VAL A 302 -4.98 -13.75 2.75
N LEU A 303 -5.36 -12.79 1.89
CA LEU A 303 -5.69 -13.07 0.48
C LEU A 303 -4.69 -12.56 -0.55
N ASP A 304 -4.20 -11.33 -0.41
CA ASP A 304 -3.31 -10.70 -1.39
C ASP A 304 -1.86 -10.87 -0.97
N TYR A 305 -1.01 -11.41 -1.83
CA TYR A 305 0.42 -11.63 -1.56
C TYR A 305 1.34 -10.84 -2.49
N GLY A 306 0.78 -9.83 -3.18
CA GLY A 306 1.51 -8.97 -4.10
C GLY A 306 2.61 -8.15 -3.42
N ALA A 307 2.47 -7.90 -2.11
CA ALA A 307 3.42 -7.13 -1.32
C ALA A 307 3.87 -7.93 -0.07
N ILE A 308 4.99 -8.64 -0.20
CA ILE A 308 5.73 -9.22 0.93
C ILE A 308 7.07 -8.49 1.06
N GLY A 309 7.36 -8.00 2.27
CA GLY A 309 8.65 -7.41 2.60
C GLY A 309 9.58 -8.43 3.25
N GLU A 310 10.87 -8.29 2.96
CA GLU A 310 11.94 -9.13 3.53
C GLU A 310 12.98 -8.24 4.22
N LEU A 311 13.48 -8.73 5.33
CA LEU A 311 14.50 -8.12 6.17
C LEU A 311 15.64 -9.11 6.35
N THR A 312 16.85 -8.60 6.34
CA THR A 312 18.00 -9.35 6.81
C THR A 312 17.86 -9.70 8.30
N PRO A 313 18.55 -10.73 8.80
CA PRO A 313 18.56 -11.04 10.22
C PRO A 313 19.00 -9.86 11.10
N GLU A 314 19.95 -9.06 10.61
CA GLU A 314 20.45 -7.86 11.29
C GLU A 314 19.36 -6.77 11.37
N GLU A 315 18.68 -6.47 10.26
CA GLU A 315 17.56 -5.53 10.24
C GLU A 315 16.43 -5.99 11.16
N THR A 316 16.08 -7.27 11.13
CA THR A 316 15.07 -7.89 12.00
C THR A 316 15.39 -7.63 13.48
N GLN A 317 16.64 -7.85 13.89
CA GLN A 317 17.09 -7.61 15.26
C GLN A 317 17.08 -6.11 15.63
N HIS A 318 17.50 -5.25 14.71
CA HIS A 318 17.47 -3.80 14.92
C HIS A 318 16.04 -3.28 15.08
N TYR A 319 15.10 -3.74 14.24
CA TYR A 319 13.68 -3.40 14.38
C TYR A 319 13.07 -3.95 15.66
N ALA A 320 13.38 -5.19 16.04
CA ALA A 320 12.92 -5.76 17.30
C ALA A 320 13.36 -4.91 18.50
N THR A 321 14.63 -4.52 18.53
CA THR A 321 15.20 -3.67 19.59
C THR A 321 14.54 -2.29 19.61
N LEU A 322 14.43 -1.64 18.44
CA LEU A 322 13.82 -0.32 18.30
C LEU A 322 12.36 -0.33 18.81
N LEU A 323 11.55 -1.30 18.36
CA LEU A 323 10.14 -1.39 18.75
C LEU A 323 9.97 -1.70 20.24
N GLN A 324 10.80 -2.57 20.81
CA GLN A 324 10.73 -2.85 22.25
C GLN A 324 11.04 -1.60 23.09
N VAL A 325 11.98 -0.77 22.66
CA VAL A 325 12.30 0.50 23.34
C VAL A 325 11.17 1.52 23.15
N LEU A 326 10.66 1.67 21.93
CA LEU A 326 9.56 2.60 21.62
C LEU A 326 8.28 2.27 22.40
N PHE A 327 7.95 0.99 22.54
CA PHE A 327 6.80 0.52 23.33
C PHE A 327 7.10 0.40 24.83
N GLY A 328 8.24 0.88 25.32
CA GLY A 328 8.58 0.88 26.75
C GLY A 328 8.79 -0.52 27.36
N LYS A 329 8.95 -1.57 26.55
CA LYS A 329 9.19 -2.95 27.00
C LYS A 329 10.66 -3.21 27.31
N LEU A 330 11.57 -2.41 26.79
CA LEU A 330 13.01 -2.50 27.01
C LEU A 330 13.57 -1.13 27.37
N HIS A 331 14.28 -1.05 28.51
CA HIS A 331 15.11 0.10 28.83
C HIS A 331 16.52 -0.14 28.30
N THR A 332 17.10 0.89 27.68
CA THR A 332 18.44 0.83 27.09
C THR A 332 19.21 2.09 27.43
N ASP A 333 20.50 1.94 27.72
CA ASP A 333 21.43 3.05 27.89
C ASP A 333 21.88 3.63 26.54
N GLN A 334 21.56 2.96 25.43
CA GLN A 334 21.87 3.45 24.09
C GLN A 334 20.92 4.60 23.72
N PRO A 335 21.43 5.75 23.24
CA PRO A 335 20.59 6.82 22.73
C PRO A 335 19.68 6.30 21.62
N LEU A 336 18.39 6.65 21.66
CA LEU A 336 17.39 6.20 20.69
C LEU A 336 17.78 6.58 19.24
N GLY A 337 18.51 7.68 19.06
CA GLY A 337 19.06 8.06 17.75
C GLY A 337 20.08 7.07 17.16
N GLN A 338 20.84 6.35 18.01
CA GLN A 338 21.70 5.26 17.52
C GLN A 338 20.89 4.06 17.05
N LEU A 339 19.77 3.75 17.70
CA LEU A 339 18.87 2.68 17.28
C LEU A 339 18.22 3.00 15.94
N PHE A 340 17.78 4.24 15.73
CA PHE A 340 17.28 4.69 14.42
C PHE A 340 18.35 4.53 13.33
N ARG A 341 19.61 4.90 13.58
CA ARG A 341 20.70 4.70 12.61
C ARG A 341 20.93 3.23 12.29
N LYS A 342 20.97 2.36 13.30
CA LYS A 342 21.13 0.91 13.11
C LYS A 342 19.96 0.31 12.33
N ALA A 343 18.75 0.82 12.52
CA ALA A 343 17.57 0.44 11.75
C ALA A 343 17.57 1.02 10.31
N GLY A 344 18.62 1.75 9.89
CA GLY A 344 18.81 2.21 8.51
C GLY A 344 18.31 3.63 8.23
N PHE A 345 17.86 4.37 9.24
CA PHE A 345 17.44 5.76 9.05
C PHE A 345 18.66 6.64 8.78
N VAL A 346 18.51 7.59 7.85
CA VAL A 346 19.59 8.52 7.48
C VAL A 346 19.13 9.96 7.68
N ALA A 347 19.87 10.73 8.46
CA ALA A 347 19.64 12.15 8.69
C ALA A 347 20.93 12.95 8.46
N ARG A 348 20.81 14.27 8.38
CA ARG A 348 21.95 15.18 8.15
C ARG A 348 22.97 15.13 9.29
N ASP A 349 22.51 15.01 10.53
CA ASP A 349 23.33 14.94 11.72
C ASP A 349 22.67 14.08 12.83
N GLN A 350 23.38 13.87 13.93
CA GLN A 350 22.89 13.10 15.08
C GLN A 350 21.80 13.85 15.86
N ALA A 351 21.85 15.19 15.89
CA ALA A 351 20.91 16.02 16.63
C ALA A 351 19.48 15.88 16.09
N VAL A 352 19.32 15.70 14.77
CA VAL A 352 18.00 15.41 14.17
C VAL A 352 17.38 14.13 14.74
N PHE A 353 18.17 13.08 14.94
CA PHE A 353 17.66 11.84 15.53
C PHE A 353 17.31 11.99 17.00
N GLU A 354 18.09 12.78 17.75
CA GLU A 354 17.82 13.09 19.16
C GLU A 354 16.55 13.95 19.29
N GLU A 355 16.32 14.90 18.38
CA GLU A 355 15.11 15.72 18.37
C GLU A 355 13.86 14.89 18.11
N VAL A 356 13.91 13.96 17.16
CA VAL A 356 12.80 13.02 16.88
C VAL A 356 12.59 12.06 18.04
N ALA A 357 13.67 11.55 18.63
CA ALA A 357 13.62 10.68 19.80
C ALA A 357 12.98 11.40 21.01
N ASP A 358 13.40 12.62 21.30
CA ASP A 358 12.86 13.45 22.37
C ASP A 358 11.37 13.74 22.15
N LEU A 359 10.97 14.00 20.90
CA LEU A 359 9.56 14.18 20.57
C LEU A 359 8.76 12.91 20.88
N VAL A 360 9.24 11.76 20.41
CA VAL A 360 8.57 10.47 20.65
C VAL A 360 8.46 10.18 22.14
N LEU A 361 9.54 10.39 22.90
CA LEU A 361 9.55 10.20 24.36
C LEU A 361 8.61 11.19 25.07
N LYS A 362 8.61 12.48 24.69
CA LYS A 362 7.71 13.49 25.26
C LYS A 362 6.25 13.22 24.96
N GLU A 363 5.92 12.76 23.76
CA GLU A 363 4.54 12.41 23.40
C GLU A 363 4.10 11.12 24.10
N ASN A 364 5.00 10.15 24.30
CA ASN A 364 4.74 8.95 25.10
C ASN A 364 4.45 9.30 26.57
N LEU A 365 5.21 10.23 27.16
CA LEU A 365 4.97 10.76 28.51
C LEU A 365 3.64 11.54 28.65
N ARG A 366 3.06 12.00 27.54
CA ARG A 366 1.75 12.69 27.51
C ARG A 366 0.57 11.73 27.39
N ASN A 367 0.81 10.41 27.44
CA ASN A 367 -0.19 9.35 27.24
C ASN A 367 -0.95 9.47 25.91
N HIS A 368 -0.28 9.93 24.84
CA HIS A 368 -0.86 9.79 23.50
C HIS A 368 -0.88 8.31 23.10
N GLU A 369 -1.85 7.92 22.29
CA GLU A 369 -1.88 6.59 21.70
C GLU A 369 -0.61 6.36 20.85
N ALA A 370 -0.05 5.14 20.87
CA ALA A 370 1.16 4.81 20.12
C ALA A 370 1.08 5.14 18.62
N THR A 371 -0.13 5.14 18.08
CA THR A 371 -0.49 5.47 16.70
C THR A 371 -0.35 6.97 16.42
N ASP A 372 -0.83 7.80 17.33
CA ASP A 372 -0.70 9.26 17.27
C ASP A 372 0.78 9.66 17.41
N ILE A 373 1.53 9.02 18.32
CA ILE A 373 2.97 9.24 18.50
C ILE A 373 3.74 8.93 17.21
N LEU A 374 3.46 7.78 16.58
CA LEU A 374 4.13 7.36 15.35
C LEU A 374 3.81 8.31 14.19
N GLY A 375 2.55 8.73 14.06
CA GLY A 375 2.14 9.73 13.06
C GLY A 375 2.87 11.06 13.22
N ILE A 376 2.98 11.58 14.44
CA ILE A 376 3.72 12.82 14.73
C ILE A 376 5.22 12.62 14.45
N ALA A 377 5.79 11.47 14.83
CA ALA A 377 7.20 11.16 14.59
C ALA A 377 7.53 11.13 13.09
N LEU A 378 6.69 10.48 12.27
CA LEU A 378 6.86 10.45 10.81
C LEU A 378 6.74 11.84 10.18
N ASP A 379 5.76 12.64 10.62
CA ASP A 379 5.63 14.03 10.16
C ASP A 379 6.87 14.86 10.53
N ARG A 380 7.40 14.68 11.74
CA ARG A 380 8.63 15.37 12.18
C ARG A 380 9.84 14.92 11.37
N MET A 381 10.02 13.61 11.18
CA MET A 381 11.09 13.03 10.36
C MET A 381 11.05 13.59 8.93
N ARG A 382 9.85 13.67 8.32
CA ARG A 382 9.65 14.29 7.01
C ARG A 382 10.07 15.75 7.00
N ASN A 383 9.60 16.54 7.96
CA ASN A 383 9.92 17.97 8.06
C ASN A 383 11.43 18.21 8.26
N LEU A 384 12.12 17.30 8.97
CA LEU A 384 13.56 17.33 9.20
C LEU A 384 14.37 16.65 8.08
N LYS A 385 13.71 16.17 7.01
CA LYS A 385 14.33 15.50 5.86
C LYS A 385 15.13 14.24 6.24
N VAL A 386 14.65 13.50 7.24
CA VAL A 386 15.16 12.17 7.56
C VAL A 386 14.71 11.21 6.46
N ARG A 387 15.66 10.49 5.86
CA ARG A 387 15.36 9.39 4.96
C ARG A 387 15.00 8.17 5.80
N ILE A 388 13.77 7.73 5.64
CA ILE A 388 13.18 6.59 6.35
C ILE A 388 13.35 5.33 5.48
N PRO A 389 13.75 4.18 6.03
CA PRO A 389 13.79 2.91 5.31
C PRO A 389 12.38 2.49 4.84
N ASP A 390 12.26 1.95 3.63
CA ASP A 390 10.96 1.50 3.08
C ASP A 390 10.31 0.41 3.97
N SER A 391 11.13 -0.41 4.64
CA SER A 391 10.66 -1.39 5.62
C SER A 391 10.01 -0.77 6.85
N PHE A 392 10.53 0.34 7.36
CA PHE A 392 9.91 1.06 8.47
C PHE A 392 8.64 1.80 8.03
N VAL A 393 8.59 2.33 6.81
CA VAL A 393 7.36 2.93 6.26
C VAL A 393 6.24 1.88 6.19
N SER A 394 6.56 0.67 5.74
CA SER A 394 5.61 -0.45 5.68
C SER A 394 5.13 -0.86 7.08
N LEU A 395 6.04 -0.98 8.05
CA LEU A 395 5.71 -1.23 9.45
C LEU A 395 4.82 -0.13 10.04
N ALA A 396 5.16 1.13 9.77
CA ALA A 396 4.38 2.24 10.27
C ALA A 396 2.96 2.24 9.72
N ARG A 397 2.79 1.87 8.44
CA ARG A 397 1.47 1.68 7.84
C ARG A 397 0.65 0.65 8.57
N VAL A 398 1.23 -0.51 8.90
CA VAL A 398 0.57 -1.55 9.71
C VAL A 398 0.06 -0.98 11.03
N VAL A 399 0.93 -0.30 11.78
CA VAL A 399 0.54 0.28 13.08
C VAL A 399 -0.53 1.35 12.92
N LEU A 400 -0.43 2.21 11.90
CA LEU A 400 -1.42 3.27 11.64
C LEU A 400 -2.76 2.70 11.18
N THR A 401 -2.78 1.70 10.30
CA THR A 401 -4.01 1.07 9.80
C THR A 401 -4.73 0.31 10.92
N PHE A 402 -4.03 -0.56 11.65
CA PHE A 402 -4.63 -1.26 12.79
C PHE A 402 -4.97 -0.30 13.93
N GLY A 403 -4.15 0.72 14.15
CA GLY A 403 -4.41 1.82 15.07
C GLY A 403 -5.71 2.58 14.76
N GLY A 404 -5.91 2.93 13.49
CA GLY A 404 -7.13 3.56 13.01
C GLY A 404 -8.36 2.67 13.24
N LEU A 405 -8.24 1.36 13.03
CA LEU A 405 -9.30 0.41 13.37
C LEU A 405 -9.56 0.38 14.87
N LEU A 406 -8.52 0.26 15.71
CA LEU A 406 -8.66 0.27 17.18
C LEU A 406 -9.41 1.53 17.66
N LYS A 407 -9.05 2.70 17.13
CA LYS A 407 -9.73 3.97 17.41
C LYS A 407 -11.18 3.99 16.93
N THR A 408 -11.44 3.47 15.73
CA THR A 408 -12.80 3.35 15.16
C THR A 408 -13.71 2.53 16.06
N TYR A 409 -13.18 1.45 16.65
CA TYR A 409 -13.92 0.59 17.57
C TYR A 409 -13.76 0.97 19.06
N ARG A 410 -13.13 2.11 19.36
CA ARG A 410 -12.92 2.64 20.74
C ARG A 410 -12.20 1.67 21.68
N ILE A 411 -11.22 0.96 21.15
CA ILE A 411 -10.40 0.00 21.89
C ILE A 411 -9.17 0.74 22.43
N ALA A 412 -8.92 0.65 23.73
CA ALA A 412 -7.69 1.17 24.31
C ALA A 412 -6.48 0.37 23.79
N VAL A 413 -5.37 1.05 23.49
CA VAL A 413 -4.12 0.40 23.06
C VAL A 413 -3.15 0.49 24.23
N ASP A 414 -3.12 -0.56 25.05
CA ASP A 414 -2.16 -0.71 26.16
C ASP A 414 -0.83 -1.30 25.70
#